data_AF-A0A6I9NAN0-F1
#
_entry.id   AF-A0A6I9NAN0-F1
#
_cell.length_a   1.000
_cell.length_b   1.000
_cell.length_c   1.000
_cell.angle_alpha   90.00
_cell.angle_beta   90.00
_cell.angle_gamma   90.00
#
_symmetry.space_group_name_H-M   'P 1'
#
loop_
_entity.id
_entity.type
_entity.pdbx_description
1 polymer ?
#
loop_
_entity_poly.entity_id
_entity_poly.type
_entity_poly.pdbx_seq_one_letter_code
_entity_poly.pdbx_strand_id
1 'polypeptide(L)'
;MEVVDQFKCSSLSQPITAQPCRLKPCGVQWYFTEWSLCSRSCNTGYRVREVRCLADNISPSDRCDPTLTPESREECNKHPCVAEISESVSQCCTTLLCPLSVQLGQSAHE
;
A
#
# COMPACT_ATOMS: atom_id res chain seq x y z
N MET A 1 -26.18 -39.02 21.42
CA MET A 1 -25.89 -39.39 20.03
C MET A 1 -25.09 -40.66 20.09
N GLU A 2 -25.71 -41.80 19.79
CA GLU A 2 -25.02 -43.09 19.81
C GLU A 2 -24.49 -43.39 18.41
N VAL A 3 -23.22 -43.79 18.35
CA VAL A 3 -22.59 -44.24 17.11
C VAL A 3 -23.08 -45.66 16.85
N VAL A 4 -23.78 -45.86 15.74
CA VAL A 4 -24.23 -47.19 15.32
C VAL A 4 -23.04 -47.97 14.77
N ASP A 5 -22.97 -49.24 15.17
CA ASP A 5 -21.98 -50.20 14.71
C ASP A 5 -22.01 -50.35 13.17
N GLN A 6 -20.84 -50.27 12.55
CA GLN A 6 -20.69 -50.21 11.09
C GLN A 6 -21.24 -51.47 10.38
N PHE A 7 -21.29 -52.62 11.05
CA PHE A 7 -21.85 -53.85 10.47
C PHE A 7 -23.36 -53.74 10.25
N LYS A 8 -24.07 -52.91 11.02
CA LYS A 8 -25.50 -52.64 10.79
C LYS A 8 -25.76 -51.82 9.53
N CYS A 9 -24.75 -51.14 9.01
CA CYS A 9 -24.83 -50.37 7.76
C CYS A 9 -24.17 -51.08 6.57
N SER A 10 -23.56 -52.24 6.77
CA SER A 10 -22.78 -52.97 5.74
C SER A 10 -23.61 -53.42 4.53
N SER A 11 -24.92 -53.61 4.70
CA SER A 11 -25.86 -53.96 3.63
C SER A 11 -26.52 -52.75 2.95
N LEU A 12 -26.25 -51.53 3.44
CA LEU A 12 -26.78 -50.30 2.89
C LEU A 12 -25.76 -49.67 1.93
N SER A 13 -26.26 -49.06 0.86
CA SER A 13 -25.42 -48.23 0.01
C SER A 13 -24.87 -47.06 0.82
N GLN A 14 -23.55 -46.83 0.73
CA GLN A 14 -22.89 -45.73 1.41
C GLN A 14 -23.54 -44.39 1.00
N PRO A 15 -23.89 -43.51 1.96
CA PRO A 15 -24.47 -42.22 1.62
C PRO A 15 -23.44 -41.36 0.88
N ILE A 16 -23.94 -40.46 0.04
CA ILE A 16 -23.12 -39.48 -0.64
C ILE A 16 -22.53 -38.54 0.41
N THR A 17 -21.23 -38.68 0.69
CA THR A 17 -20.51 -37.84 1.65
C THR A 17 -19.89 -36.60 1.02
N ALA A 18 -19.90 -36.52 -0.32
CA ALA A 18 -19.34 -35.40 -1.08
C ALA A 18 -20.27 -35.03 -2.23
N GLN A 19 -20.52 -33.74 -2.40
CA GLN A 19 -21.27 -33.21 -3.55
C GLN A 19 -20.41 -32.20 -4.31
N PRO A 20 -20.59 -32.07 -5.63
CA PRO A 20 -19.88 -31.06 -6.41
C PRO A 20 -20.26 -29.65 -5.94
N CYS A 21 -19.27 -28.83 -5.60
CA CYS A 21 -19.50 -27.41 -5.37
C CYS A 21 -19.58 -26.70 -6.73
N ARG A 22 -20.73 -26.08 -7.03
CA ARG A 22 -20.88 -25.23 -8.22
C ARG A 22 -20.69 -23.76 -7.82
N LEU A 23 -19.45 -23.30 -7.89
CA LEU A 23 -19.16 -21.86 -7.78
C LEU A 23 -19.64 -21.17 -9.05
N LYS A 24 -20.43 -20.10 -8.89
CA LYS A 24 -20.79 -19.24 -10.00
C LYS A 24 -19.58 -18.39 -10.40
N PRO A 25 -19.41 -18.07 -11.69
CA PRO A 25 -18.44 -17.08 -12.11
C PRO A 25 -18.70 -15.76 -11.38
N CYS A 26 -17.65 -15.11 -10.88
CA CYS A 26 -17.74 -13.81 -10.22
C CYS A 26 -17.99 -12.70 -11.24
N GLY A 27 -17.67 -12.94 -12.52
CA GLY A 27 -17.85 -12.01 -13.62
C GLY A 27 -16.61 -11.15 -13.85
N VAL A 28 -16.82 -9.98 -14.45
CA VAL A 28 -15.75 -9.00 -14.68
C VAL A 28 -15.65 -8.07 -13.48
N GLN A 29 -14.47 -7.98 -12.87
CA GLN A 29 -14.26 -7.23 -11.63
C GLN A 29 -12.91 -6.49 -11.63
N TRP A 30 -12.81 -5.48 -10.79
CA TRP A 30 -11.55 -4.79 -10.50
C TRP A 30 -10.68 -5.62 -9.55
N TYR A 31 -9.42 -5.78 -9.91
CA TYR A 31 -8.38 -6.40 -9.10
C TYR A 31 -7.25 -5.40 -8.87
N PHE A 32 -6.60 -5.51 -7.72
CA PHE A 32 -5.45 -4.66 -7.40
C PHE A 32 -4.39 -5.44 -6.61
N THR A 33 -3.15 -5.00 -6.74
CA THR A 33 -2.05 -5.51 -5.92
C THR A 33 -2.00 -4.81 -4.57
N GLU A 34 -1.16 -5.33 -3.68
CA GLU A 34 -0.71 -4.57 -2.52
C GLU A 34 -0.04 -3.25 -2.95
N TRP A 35 -0.06 -2.28 -2.03
CA TRP A 35 0.65 -1.03 -2.21
C TRP A 35 2.16 -1.24 -2.23
N SER A 36 2.84 -0.46 -3.07
CA SER A 36 4.30 -0.31 -2.99
C SER A 36 4.72 0.27 -1.65
N LEU A 37 6.02 0.19 -1.36
CA LEU A 37 6.62 1.05 -0.34
C LEU A 37 6.40 2.52 -0.69
N CYS A 38 6.30 3.35 0.34
CA CYS A 38 6.21 4.79 0.15
C CYS A 38 7.50 5.32 -0.48
N SER A 39 7.38 6.25 -1.43
CA SER A 39 8.52 6.89 -2.10
C SER A 39 9.44 7.66 -1.15
N ARG A 40 8.94 8.02 0.05
CA ARG A 40 9.68 8.71 1.10
C ARG A 40 9.37 8.06 2.43
N SER A 41 10.36 7.93 3.30
CA SER A 41 10.16 7.47 4.68
C SER A 41 9.60 8.57 5.58
N CYS A 42 9.76 9.84 5.21
CA CYS A 42 9.28 11.01 5.93
C CYS A 42 9.02 12.16 4.95
N ASN A 43 8.20 13.11 5.38
CA ASN A 43 7.45 14.05 4.56
C ASN A 43 6.54 13.35 3.54
N THR A 44 5.49 14.04 3.09
CA THR A 44 4.54 13.50 2.12
C THR A 44 5.25 12.89 0.91
N GLY A 45 5.12 11.57 0.79
CA GLY A 45 5.50 10.78 -0.36
C GLY A 45 4.27 10.16 -1.01
N TYR A 46 4.49 9.26 -1.96
CA TYR A 46 3.42 8.53 -2.63
C TYR A 46 3.72 7.04 -2.67
N ARG A 47 2.68 6.23 -2.64
CA ARG A 47 2.73 4.80 -2.94
C ARG A 47 1.79 4.49 -4.08
N VAL A 48 2.13 3.45 -4.85
CA VAL A 48 1.39 3.05 -6.03
C VAL A 48 1.01 1.58 -5.93
N ARG A 49 -0.07 1.20 -6.58
CA ARG A 49 -0.44 -0.21 -6.77
C ARG A 49 -0.95 -0.39 -8.19
N GLU A 50 -0.90 -1.62 -8.66
CA GLU A 50 -1.48 -1.96 -9.94
C GLU A 50 -2.98 -2.19 -9.79
N VAL A 51 -3.77 -1.70 -10.75
CA VAL A 51 -5.23 -1.86 -10.81
C VAL A 51 -5.57 -2.36 -12.20
N ARG A 52 -6.27 -3.49 -12.29
CA ARG A 52 -6.66 -4.12 -13.55
C ARG A 52 -8.11 -4.57 -13.51
N CYS A 53 -8.82 -4.37 -14.61
CA CYS A 53 -10.14 -4.95 -14.81
C CYS A 53 -9.95 -6.33 -15.48
N LEU A 54 -10.39 -7.39 -14.80
CA LEU A 54 -10.17 -8.77 -15.26
C LEU A 54 -11.49 -9.56 -15.26
N ALA A 55 -11.61 -10.50 -16.20
CA ALA A 55 -12.65 -11.53 -16.19
C ALA A 55 -12.22 -12.75 -15.34
N ASP A 56 -13.15 -13.70 -15.11
CA ASP A 56 -12.92 -14.89 -14.28
C ASP A 56 -11.71 -15.75 -14.70
N ASN A 57 -11.32 -15.71 -15.98
CA ASN A 57 -10.15 -16.41 -16.51
C ASN A 57 -8.85 -15.57 -16.45
N ILE A 58 -8.82 -14.49 -15.66
CA ILE A 58 -7.69 -13.57 -15.51
C ILE A 58 -7.31 -12.89 -16.84
N SER A 59 -8.26 -12.79 -17.78
CA SER A 59 -8.04 -12.02 -19.00
C SER A 59 -8.38 -10.54 -18.80
N PRO A 60 -7.62 -9.61 -19.41
CA PRO A 60 -7.96 -8.20 -19.41
C PRO A 60 -9.36 -7.94 -19.98
N SER A 61 -10.07 -6.99 -19.36
CA SER A 61 -11.39 -6.56 -19.81
C SER A 61 -11.57 -5.07 -19.57
N ASP A 62 -12.50 -4.44 -20.30
CA ASP A 62 -12.88 -3.04 -20.11
C ASP A 62 -14.33 -2.90 -19.62
N ARG A 63 -14.93 -4.00 -19.13
CA ARG A 63 -16.35 -4.05 -18.73
C ARG A 63 -16.59 -3.79 -17.25
N CYS A 64 -15.56 -3.42 -16.49
CA CYS A 64 -15.74 -3.01 -15.10
C CYS A 64 -16.41 -1.63 -15.03
N ASP A 65 -17.20 -1.40 -13.97
CA ASP A 65 -17.78 -0.10 -13.71
C ASP A 65 -16.66 0.91 -13.35
N PRO A 66 -16.47 1.99 -14.14
CA PRO A 66 -15.42 2.98 -13.88
C PRO A 66 -15.66 3.81 -12.61
N THR A 67 -16.89 3.85 -12.07
CA THR A 67 -17.19 4.53 -10.81
C THR A 67 -16.67 3.76 -9.59
N LEU A 68 -16.39 2.47 -9.76
CA LEU A 68 -15.86 1.58 -8.73
C LEU A 68 -14.35 1.32 -8.88
N THR A 69 -13.66 2.06 -9.76
CA THR A 69 -12.22 1.88 -9.98
C THR A 69 -11.44 2.18 -8.70
N PRO A 70 -10.64 1.23 -8.20
CA PRO A 70 -9.78 1.47 -7.04
C PRO A 70 -8.67 2.47 -7.34
N GLU A 71 -8.27 3.27 -6.34
CA GLU A 71 -7.14 4.20 -6.45
C GLU A 71 -5.85 3.46 -6.83
N SER A 72 -5.09 3.96 -7.81
CA SER A 72 -3.79 3.39 -8.20
C SER A 72 -2.61 4.10 -7.53
N ARG A 73 -2.83 5.26 -6.92
CA ARG A 73 -1.81 6.07 -6.25
C ARG A 73 -2.41 6.79 -5.05
N GLU A 74 -1.68 6.82 -3.95
CA GLU A 74 -2.07 7.63 -2.78
C GLU A 74 -0.88 8.21 -2.04
N GLU A 75 -1.15 9.21 -1.20
CA GLU A 75 -0.16 9.84 -0.33
C GLU A 75 0.15 8.98 0.90
N CYS A 76 1.41 8.99 1.32
CA CYS A 76 1.89 8.26 2.49
C CYS A 76 2.96 9.05 3.26
N ASN A 77 3.23 8.62 4.51
CA ASN A 77 4.28 9.16 5.38
C ASN A 77 4.28 10.69 5.54
N LYS A 78 3.12 11.25 5.88
CA LYS A 78 2.89 12.71 6.01
C LYS A 78 3.60 13.38 7.20
N HIS A 79 4.30 12.61 8.03
CA HIS A 79 5.04 13.15 9.17
C HIS A 79 6.32 13.83 8.71
N PRO A 80 6.78 14.91 9.37
CA PRO A 80 8.01 15.59 8.98
C PRO A 80 9.23 14.67 9.15
N CYS A 81 10.30 14.95 8.39
CA CYS A 81 11.61 14.38 8.68
C CYS A 81 12.18 15.06 9.92
N VAL A 82 12.63 14.27 10.89
CA VAL A 82 13.48 14.79 11.96
C VAL A 82 14.84 15.04 11.32
N ALA A 83 15.20 16.32 11.16
CA ALA A 83 16.60 16.63 11.01
C ALA A 83 17.27 16.22 12.31
N GLU A 84 18.36 15.46 12.24
CA GLU A 84 19.26 15.21 13.37
C GLU A 84 19.89 16.54 13.80
N ILE A 85 19.07 17.43 14.37
CA ILE A 85 19.53 18.48 15.23
C ILE A 85 19.89 17.72 16.52
N SER A 86 21.07 17.10 16.51
CA SER A 86 21.76 16.88 17.77
C SER A 86 21.65 18.18 18.55
N GLU A 87 21.37 18.09 19.85
CA GLU A 87 21.21 19.25 20.76
C GLU A 87 22.40 20.24 20.71
N SER A 88 23.45 19.96 19.93
CA SER A 88 24.57 20.83 19.61
C SER A 88 24.27 22.04 18.70
N VAL A 89 23.18 22.08 17.93
CA VAL A 89 22.84 23.25 17.08
C VAL A 89 21.77 24.16 17.72
N SER A 90 21.60 24.11 19.04
CA SER A 90 20.81 25.11 19.78
C SER A 90 21.68 26.20 20.44
N GLN A 91 23.01 26.05 20.43
CA GLN A 91 23.93 26.98 21.11
C GLN A 91 24.76 27.87 20.17
N CYS A 92 24.68 27.68 18.85
CA CYS A 92 25.50 28.46 17.91
C CYS A 92 24.84 29.78 17.44
N CYS A 93 23.52 29.97 17.61
CA CYS A 93 22.86 31.25 17.29
C CYS A 93 22.58 32.15 18.50
N THR A 94 22.85 31.69 19.72
CA THR A 94 22.62 32.45 20.96
C THR A 94 23.89 33.03 21.57
N THR A 95 25.08 32.70 21.03
CA THR A 95 26.37 33.17 21.53
C THR A 95 27.15 33.98 20.48
N LEU A 96 26.72 35.23 20.28
CA LEU A 96 27.57 36.43 20.07
C LEU A 96 28.87 36.40 19.22
N LEU A 97 29.06 35.54 18.22
CA LEU A 97 30.17 35.66 17.26
C LEU A 97 29.76 35.29 15.82
N CYS A 98 28.76 36.00 15.28
CA CYS A 98 28.65 36.15 13.83
C CYS A 98 29.56 37.31 13.43
N PRO A 99 30.70 37.11 12.74
CA PRO A 99 31.48 38.25 12.27
C PRO A 99 30.63 38.99 11.23
N LEU A 100 30.15 40.16 11.64
CA LEU A 100 29.70 41.23 10.77
C LEU A 100 30.81 41.52 9.75
N SER A 101 30.64 41.03 8.53
CA SER A 101 31.41 41.48 7.37
C SER A 101 30.53 41.49 6.13
N VAL A 102 29.37 42.12 6.24
CA VAL A 102 28.72 42.72 5.07
C VAL A 102 29.23 44.16 5.01
N GLN A 103 30.28 44.39 4.22
CA GLN A 103 30.57 45.73 3.71
C GLN A 103 30.54 45.69 2.18
N LEU A 104 29.63 46.50 1.66
CA LEU A 104 29.54 46.96 0.27
C LEU A 104 30.81 47.72 -0.12
N GLY A 105 31.26 47.58 -1.37
CA GLY A 105 32.25 48.49 -1.97
C GLY A 105 32.74 48.03 -3.34
N GLN A 106 32.22 48.65 -4.40
CA GLN A 106 32.74 48.58 -5.78
C GLN A 106 33.98 49.49 -5.96
N SER A 107 34.83 49.16 -6.94
CA SER A 107 35.84 50.02 -7.62
C SER A 107 37.06 50.42 -6.75
N ALA A 108 38.31 50.50 -7.22
CA ALA A 108 38.85 50.78 -8.55
C ALA A 108 40.27 50.18 -8.75
N HIS A 109 40.73 50.23 -10.01
CA HIS A 109 42.12 50.40 -10.52
C HIS A 109 43.18 50.73 -9.44
N GLU A 110 44.41 50.18 -9.45
CA GLU A 110 45.38 49.97 -10.54
C GLU A 110 46.45 48.95 -10.10
#